data_AF-C6C084-F1
#
_entry.id   AF-C6C084-F1
#
_cell.length_a   1.000
_cell.length_b   1.000
_cell.length_c   1.000
_cell.angle_alpha   90.00
_cell.angle_beta   90.00
_cell.angle_gamma   90.00
#
_symmetry.space_group_name_H-M   'P 1'
#
loop_
_entity.id
_entity.type
_entity.pdbx_description
1 polymer ?
#
loop_
_entity_poly.entity_id
_entity_poly.type
_entity_poly.pdbx_seq_one_letter_code
_entity_poly.pdbx_strand_id
1 'polypeptide(L)'
;MTDTFTLEVTKTDKVCAAGEKFGRKSQEENLTPVFSCEGGCIKGEIARQTANLIAKADGYARACHGELFSVPHSDLAKWIRQAEKVVVIDGCSLFCHSRMADKIIDKDKLVVIDSLSIHQKYANLMDVDDVPEEERRQTAEEVANIILSNLKEGISFEKSDQACSECCNPQVSNDCCS
;
A
#
# COMPACT_ATOMS: atom_id res chain seq x y z
N MET A 1 -17.81 16.33 -14.80
CA MET A 1 -18.45 15.87 -13.56
C MET A 1 -17.40 15.11 -12.78
N THR A 2 -17.18 15.45 -11.51
CA THR A 2 -16.41 14.59 -10.61
C THR A 2 -17.31 13.43 -10.24
N ASP A 3 -17.02 12.25 -10.78
CA ASP A 3 -17.75 11.00 -10.49
C ASP A 3 -17.38 10.51 -9.09
N THR A 4 -17.99 11.13 -8.08
CA THR A 4 -17.75 10.84 -6.67
C THR A 4 -18.90 10.00 -6.11
N PHE A 5 -18.56 8.95 -5.38
CA PHE A 5 -19.51 8.22 -4.54
C PHE A 5 -19.18 8.42 -3.05
N THR A 6 -20.17 8.22 -2.19
CA THR A 6 -20.04 8.34 -0.73
C THR A 6 -20.31 7.00 -0.07
N LEU A 7 -19.49 6.68 0.93
CA LEU A 7 -19.70 5.54 1.83
C LEU A 7 -20.00 6.06 3.23
N GLU A 8 -21.13 5.65 3.81
CA GLU A 8 -21.45 5.92 5.21
C GLU A 8 -20.97 4.74 6.07
N VAL A 9 -20.17 5.04 7.10
CA VAL A 9 -19.61 4.04 8.01
C VAL A 9 -20.04 4.36 9.44
N THR A 10 -20.64 3.39 10.13
CA THR A 10 -21.07 3.53 11.52
C THR A 10 -19.86 3.71 12.43
N LYS A 11 -19.91 4.72 13.31
CA LYS A 11 -18.88 4.96 14.32
C LYS A 11 -18.91 3.88 15.40
N THR A 12 -17.76 3.65 16.02
CA THR A 12 -17.60 2.79 17.19
C THR A 12 -16.76 3.51 18.24
N ASP A 13 -17.06 3.31 19.52
CA ASP A 13 -16.23 3.77 20.64
C ASP A 13 -15.26 2.68 21.12
N LYS A 14 -15.23 1.54 20.42
CA LYS A 14 -14.30 0.44 20.71
C LYS A 14 -12.95 0.70 20.05
N VAL A 15 -11.90 0.26 20.74
CA VAL A 15 -10.53 0.21 20.24
C VAL A 15 -9.95 -1.20 20.34
N CYS A 16 -8.95 -1.51 19.50
CA CYS A 16 -8.18 -2.74 19.65
C CYS A 16 -7.12 -2.55 20.73
N ALA A 17 -7.20 -3.28 21.85
CA ALA A 17 -6.24 -3.11 22.95
C ALA A 17 -4.78 -3.36 22.52
N ALA A 18 -4.56 -4.30 21.59
CA ALA A 18 -3.23 -4.53 21.00
C ALA A 18 -2.81 -3.37 20.09
N GLY A 19 -3.73 -2.83 19.29
CA GLY A 19 -3.52 -1.66 18.44
C GLY A 19 -3.15 -0.42 19.25
N GLU A 20 -3.83 -0.18 20.37
CA GLU A 20 -3.54 0.92 21.28
C GLU A 20 -2.11 0.85 21.83
N LYS A 21 -1.70 -0.32 22.34
CA LYS A 21 -0.34 -0.53 22.84
C LYS A 21 0.69 -0.33 21.73
N PHE A 22 0.43 -0.89 20.56
CA PHE A 22 1.32 -0.82 19.41
C PHE A 22 1.44 0.61 18.86
N GLY A 23 0.33 1.33 18.76
CA GLY A 23 0.27 2.71 18.28
C GLY A 23 1.03 3.68 19.19
N ARG A 24 0.90 3.55 20.53
CA ARG A 24 1.69 4.35 21.47
C ARG A 24 3.18 4.07 21.35
N LYS A 25 3.56 2.79 21.34
CA LYS A 25 4.96 2.39 21.15
C LYS A 25 5.53 2.97 19.85
N SER A 26 4.76 2.89 18.76
CA SER A 26 5.21 3.36 17.45
C SER A 26 5.35 4.90 17.38
N GLN A 27 4.55 5.64 18.15
CA GLN A 27 4.75 7.09 18.35
C GLN A 27 6.01 7.39 19.16
N GLU A 28 6.20 6.68 20.28
CA GLU A 28 7.38 6.85 21.16
C GLU A 28 8.69 6.56 20.41
N GLU A 29 8.70 5.56 19.54
CA GLU A 29 9.85 5.16 18.73
C GLU A 29 9.94 5.89 17.38
N ASN A 30 9.02 6.80 17.08
CA ASN A 30 8.91 7.54 15.82
C ASN A 30 8.98 6.65 14.57
N LEU A 31 8.26 5.53 14.58
CA LEU A 31 8.28 4.57 13.48
C LEU A 31 7.49 5.08 12.27
N THR A 32 7.99 4.81 11.08
CA THR A 32 7.31 5.08 9.82
C THR A 32 6.25 4.00 9.55
N PRO A 33 4.95 4.35 9.44
CA PRO A 33 3.90 3.40 9.12
C PRO A 33 4.01 2.90 7.67
N VAL A 34 3.83 1.60 7.48
CA VAL A 34 3.88 0.91 6.18
C VAL A 34 2.58 0.17 5.93
N PHE A 35 1.87 0.60 4.89
CA PHE A 35 0.65 0.00 4.36
C PHE A 35 0.92 -0.83 3.11
N SER A 36 -0.01 -1.71 2.77
CA SER A 36 0.01 -2.54 1.56
C SER A 36 -1.39 -2.61 0.95
N CYS A 37 -1.45 -3.01 -0.32
CA CYS A 37 -2.67 -3.54 -0.90
C CYS A 37 -3.17 -4.74 -0.05
N GLU A 38 -4.46 -4.72 0.32
CA GLU A 38 -5.12 -5.82 1.04
C GLU A 38 -6.17 -6.52 0.16
N GLY A 39 -6.10 -6.32 -1.17
CA GLY A 39 -6.96 -7.03 -2.12
C GLY A 39 -6.56 -8.50 -2.24
N GLY A 40 -7.51 -9.37 -2.55
CA GLY A 40 -7.32 -10.83 -2.56
C GLY A 40 -6.58 -11.42 -3.79
N CYS A 41 -5.87 -10.60 -4.57
CA CYS A 41 -5.17 -11.08 -5.77
C CYS A 41 -3.68 -11.30 -5.51
N ILE A 42 -3.01 -12.04 -6.40
CA ILE A 42 -1.54 -12.29 -6.34
C ILE A 42 -0.71 -11.01 -6.17
N LYS A 43 -1.10 -9.93 -6.86
CA LYS A 43 -0.37 -8.66 -6.77
C LYS A 43 -0.52 -8.01 -5.39
N GLY A 44 -1.71 -8.13 -4.79
CA GLY A 44 -1.97 -7.71 -3.41
C GLY A 44 -1.18 -8.55 -2.41
N GLU A 45 -1.11 -9.86 -2.62
CA GLU A 45 -0.32 -10.76 -1.79
C GLU A 45 1.17 -10.40 -1.81
N ILE A 46 1.76 -10.12 -2.98
CA ILE A 46 3.15 -9.68 -3.09
C ILE A 46 3.35 -8.35 -2.34
N ALA A 47 2.48 -7.36 -2.56
CA ALA A 47 2.55 -6.08 -1.86
C ALA A 47 2.46 -6.24 -0.33
N ARG A 48 1.61 -7.15 0.15
CA ARG A 48 1.46 -7.50 1.57
C ARG A 48 2.73 -8.12 2.14
N GLN A 49 3.32 -9.09 1.44
CA GLN A 49 4.59 -9.70 1.84
C GLN A 49 5.74 -8.69 1.84
N THR A 50 5.83 -7.85 0.80
CA THR A 50 6.80 -6.76 0.71
C THR A 50 6.69 -5.80 1.90
N ALA A 51 5.48 -5.36 2.26
CA ALA A 51 5.30 -4.48 3.41
C ALA A 51 5.68 -5.14 4.75
N ASN A 52 5.44 -6.44 4.91
CA ASN A 52 5.87 -7.19 6.08
C ASN A 52 7.40 -7.27 6.20
N LEU A 53 8.11 -7.32 5.07
CA LEU A 53 9.57 -7.30 5.04
C LEU A 53 10.11 -5.92 5.38
N ILE A 54 9.56 -4.86 4.78
CA ILE A 54 9.96 -3.47 5.07
C ILE A 54 9.74 -3.14 6.54
N ALA A 55 8.61 -3.55 7.12
CA ALA A 55 8.30 -3.30 8.53
C ALA A 55 9.20 -4.05 9.54
N LYS A 56 10.08 -4.95 9.08
CA LYS A 56 11.13 -5.55 9.92
C LYS A 56 12.43 -4.74 9.90
N ALA A 57 12.58 -3.80 8.96
CA ALA A 57 13.72 -2.90 8.93
C ALA A 57 13.58 -1.83 10.02
N ASP A 58 14.73 -1.37 10.54
CA ASP A 58 14.77 -0.34 11.58
C ASP A 58 14.04 0.94 11.14
N GLY A 59 13.21 1.47 12.03
CA GLY A 59 12.45 2.70 11.79
C GLY A 59 11.12 2.52 11.04
N TYR A 60 10.69 1.29 10.77
CA TYR A 60 9.43 1.00 10.07
C TYR A 60 8.54 0.08 10.91
N ALA A 61 7.22 0.18 10.68
CA ALA A 61 6.23 -0.69 11.30
C ALA A 61 5.00 -0.87 10.41
N ARG A 62 4.35 -2.04 10.50
CA ARG A 62 3.09 -2.29 9.79
C ARG A 62 1.97 -1.42 10.35
N ALA A 63 1.20 -0.83 9.46
CA ALA A 63 0.04 -0.02 9.81
C ALA A 63 -1.28 -0.78 9.57
N CYS A 64 -2.33 -0.44 10.32
CA CYS A 64 -3.64 -1.09 10.25
C CYS A 64 -4.63 -0.22 9.48
N HIS A 65 -5.09 -0.71 8.33
CA HIS A 65 -6.08 -0.04 7.49
C HIS A 65 -7.40 0.20 8.21
N GLY A 66 -7.93 -0.85 8.85
CA GLY A 66 -9.22 -0.80 9.51
C GLY A 66 -9.28 0.30 10.56
N GLU A 67 -8.24 0.43 11.40
CA GLU A 67 -8.19 1.49 12.41
C GLU A 67 -8.01 2.88 11.81
N LEU A 68 -7.17 3.05 10.78
CA LEU A 68 -7.04 4.34 10.09
C LEU A 68 -8.39 4.86 9.60
N PHE A 69 -9.17 3.98 8.94
CA PHE A 69 -10.40 4.35 8.26
C PHE A 69 -11.64 4.39 9.19
N SER A 70 -11.72 3.49 10.17
CA SER A 70 -12.95 3.29 10.95
C SER A 70 -12.86 3.66 12.44
N VAL A 71 -11.64 3.82 12.98
CA VAL A 71 -11.44 4.13 14.41
C VAL A 71 -10.50 5.33 14.56
N PRO A 72 -10.89 6.53 14.10
CA PRO A 72 -9.96 7.65 13.96
C PRO A 72 -9.40 8.20 15.27
N HIS A 73 -9.98 7.84 16.41
CA HIS A 73 -9.53 8.26 17.73
C HIS A 73 -8.54 7.28 18.39
N SER A 74 -8.27 6.12 17.76
CA SER A 74 -7.31 5.13 18.28
C SER A 74 -5.88 5.65 18.27
N ASP A 75 -5.04 5.18 19.18
CA ASP A 75 -3.63 5.58 19.22
C ASP A 75 -2.86 5.11 17.98
N LEU A 76 -3.29 4.02 17.35
CA LEU A 76 -2.73 3.55 16.10
C LEU A 76 -3.11 4.49 14.94
N ALA A 77 -4.35 4.95 14.86
CA ALA A 77 -4.77 5.92 13.85
C ALA A 77 -4.09 7.29 14.04
N LYS A 78 -3.87 7.72 15.30
CA LYS A 78 -3.11 8.94 15.61
C LYS A 78 -1.66 8.82 15.15
N TRP A 79 -0.98 7.72 15.49
CA TRP A 79 0.38 7.43 15.03
C TRP A 79 0.51 7.60 13.52
N ILE A 80 -0.39 7.00 12.75
CA ILE A 80 -0.34 7.06 11.28
C ILE A 80 -0.47 8.50 10.75
N ARG A 81 -1.43 9.28 11.27
CA ARG A 81 -1.65 10.66 10.77
C ARG A 81 -0.56 11.65 11.19
N GLN A 82 0.09 11.37 12.33
CA GLN A 82 1.11 12.24 12.91
C GLN A 82 2.52 11.87 12.46
N ALA A 83 2.74 10.67 11.92
CA ALA A 83 4.03 10.28 11.38
C ALA A 83 4.54 11.25 10.31
N GLU A 84 5.86 11.48 10.29
CA GLU A 84 6.52 12.37 9.32
C GLU A 84 6.36 11.88 7.89
N LYS A 85 6.33 10.55 7.70
CA LYS A 85 6.11 9.88 6.43
C LYS A 85 5.22 8.67 6.64
N VAL A 86 4.46 8.31 5.62
CA VAL A 86 3.66 7.09 5.57
C VAL A 86 3.90 6.41 4.23
N VAL A 87 4.35 5.16 4.26
CA VAL A 87 4.59 4.36 3.06
C VAL A 87 3.33 3.58 2.71
N VAL A 88 2.88 3.67 1.46
CA VAL A 88 1.74 2.92 0.93
C VAL A 88 2.17 2.14 -0.28
N ILE A 89 2.08 0.81 -0.22
CA ILE A 89 2.44 -0.09 -1.32
C ILE A 89 1.17 -0.58 -2.01
N ASP A 90 0.77 0.06 -3.10
CA ASP A 90 -0.32 -0.40 -3.94
C ASP A 90 0.17 -1.52 -4.88
N GLY A 91 -0.68 -2.54 -5.05
CA GLY A 91 -0.35 -3.73 -5.85
C GLY A 91 -0.85 -3.69 -7.29
N CYS A 92 -1.66 -2.70 -7.67
CA CYS A 92 -2.20 -2.62 -9.02
C CYS A 92 -2.56 -1.18 -9.40
N SER A 93 -2.86 -0.99 -10.69
CA SER A 93 -3.20 0.29 -11.31
C SER A 93 -4.44 1.00 -10.76
N LEU A 94 -5.22 0.34 -9.89
CA LEU A 94 -6.37 0.98 -9.25
C LEU A 94 -5.95 1.97 -8.15
N PHE A 95 -4.78 1.77 -7.54
CA PHE A 95 -4.28 2.60 -6.43
C PHE A 95 -5.32 2.79 -5.32
N CYS A 96 -6.13 1.76 -5.05
CA CYS A 96 -7.29 1.86 -4.16
C CYS A 96 -6.87 2.37 -2.78
N HIS A 97 -5.75 1.86 -2.24
CA HIS A 97 -5.34 2.19 -0.90
C HIS A 97 -4.84 3.64 -0.82
N SER A 98 -3.90 4.03 -1.67
CA SER A 98 -3.37 5.40 -1.66
C SER A 98 -4.45 6.45 -1.97
N ARG A 99 -5.41 6.17 -2.84
CA ARG A 99 -6.56 7.06 -3.12
C ARG A 99 -7.50 7.26 -1.94
N MET A 100 -7.57 6.30 -1.01
CA MET A 100 -8.35 6.47 0.22
C MET A 100 -7.50 7.16 1.30
N ALA A 101 -6.22 6.76 1.41
CA ALA A 101 -5.27 7.33 2.35
C ALA A 101 -5.03 8.84 2.11
N ASP A 102 -5.00 9.29 0.85
CA ASP A 102 -4.80 10.71 0.48
C ASP A 102 -5.93 11.65 0.95
N LYS A 103 -7.04 11.11 1.45
CA LYS A 103 -8.15 11.87 2.04
C LYS A 103 -8.06 11.98 3.57
N ILE A 104 -7.12 11.26 4.18
CA ILE A 104 -6.97 11.16 5.64
C ILE A 104 -5.57 11.58 6.09
N ILE A 105 -4.57 11.37 5.25
CA ILE A 105 -3.16 11.66 5.51
C ILE A 105 -2.74 12.78 4.57
N ASP A 106 -1.96 13.74 5.10
CA ASP A 106 -1.47 14.87 4.31
C ASP A 106 -0.61 14.37 3.13
N LYS A 107 -0.83 14.97 1.95
CA LYS A 107 -0.25 14.49 0.70
C LYS A 107 1.28 14.50 0.70
N ASP A 108 1.90 15.46 1.38
CA ASP A 108 3.35 15.60 1.52
C ASP A 108 3.99 14.52 2.41
N LYS A 109 3.20 13.84 3.25
CA LYS A 109 3.65 12.72 4.08
C LYS A 109 3.54 11.38 3.36
N LEU A 110 2.73 11.28 2.31
CA LEU A 110 2.45 10.01 1.63
C LEU A 110 3.53 9.64 0.60
N VAL A 111 4.19 8.51 0.84
CA VAL A 111 5.07 7.85 -0.12
C VAL A 111 4.31 6.70 -0.75
N VAL A 112 3.82 6.90 -1.97
CA VAL A 112 3.03 5.89 -2.72
C VAL A 112 3.95 5.09 -3.62
N ILE A 113 3.86 3.77 -3.54
CA ILE A 113 4.68 2.83 -4.30
C ILE A 113 3.77 1.91 -5.10
N ASP A 114 3.98 1.85 -6.41
CA ASP A 114 3.38 0.84 -7.28
C ASP A 114 4.29 -0.39 -7.32
N SER A 115 3.97 -1.42 -6.52
CA SER A 115 4.78 -2.64 -6.50
C SER A 115 4.73 -3.40 -7.82
N LEU A 116 3.62 -3.30 -8.56
CA LEU A 116 3.48 -3.99 -9.85
C LEU A 116 4.44 -3.42 -10.88
N SER A 117 4.63 -2.10 -10.90
CA SER A 117 5.61 -1.45 -11.80
C SER A 117 7.04 -1.92 -11.58
N ILE A 118 7.39 -2.36 -10.36
CA ILE A 118 8.73 -2.82 -9.99
C ILE A 118 8.97 -4.24 -10.53
N HIS A 119 8.02 -5.16 -10.37
CA HIS A 119 8.24 -6.56 -10.76
C HIS A 119 7.65 -6.91 -12.14
N GLN A 120 6.49 -6.37 -12.51
CA GLN A 120 5.73 -6.56 -13.77
C GLN A 120 5.29 -8.01 -14.11
N LYS A 121 5.91 -9.04 -13.49
CA LYS A 121 5.75 -10.48 -13.79
C LYS A 121 4.29 -10.99 -13.85
N TYR A 122 3.41 -10.50 -12.98
CA TYR A 122 2.07 -11.10 -12.75
C TYR A 122 0.92 -10.13 -13.02
N ALA A 123 1.12 -9.17 -13.93
CA ALA A 123 0.13 -8.15 -14.24
C ALA A 123 -1.26 -8.76 -14.59
N ASN A 124 -1.24 -9.86 -15.35
CA ASN A 124 -2.44 -10.51 -15.90
C ASN A 124 -2.95 -11.69 -15.06
N LEU A 125 -2.36 -11.97 -13.89
CA LEU A 125 -2.80 -13.05 -12.99
C LEU A 125 -3.68 -12.50 -11.87
N MET A 126 -4.64 -13.31 -11.41
CA MET A 126 -5.56 -12.92 -10.36
C MET A 126 -5.41 -13.80 -9.13
N ASP A 127 -5.49 -15.12 -9.30
CA ASP A 127 -5.46 -16.04 -8.18
C ASP A 127 -4.07 -16.02 -7.54
N VAL A 128 -4.03 -16.03 -6.22
CA VAL A 128 -2.79 -16.08 -5.46
C VAL A 128 -2.05 -17.38 -5.79
N ASP A 129 -2.77 -18.48 -5.99
CA ASP A 129 -2.20 -19.81 -6.24
C ASP A 129 -1.81 -20.04 -7.72
N ASP A 130 -2.03 -19.07 -8.61
CA ASP A 130 -1.43 -19.07 -9.95
C ASP A 130 0.10 -18.97 -9.90
N VAL A 131 0.67 -18.54 -8.76
CA VAL A 131 2.11 -18.41 -8.53
C VAL A 131 2.51 -19.20 -7.27
N PRO A 132 3.52 -20.10 -7.34
CA PRO A 132 4.01 -20.84 -6.19
C PRO A 132 4.47 -19.94 -5.05
N GLU A 133 4.15 -20.30 -3.80
CA GLU A 133 4.44 -19.46 -2.62
C GLU A 133 5.89 -18.98 -2.53
N GLU A 134 6.85 -19.86 -2.81
CA GLU A 134 8.26 -19.53 -2.76
C GLU A 134 8.64 -18.46 -3.79
N GLU A 135 8.03 -18.49 -4.99
CA GLU A 135 8.23 -17.49 -6.03
C GLU A 135 7.56 -16.14 -5.64
N ARG A 136 6.41 -16.18 -4.96
CA ARG A 136 5.76 -14.99 -4.39
C ARG A 136 6.68 -14.32 -3.37
N ARG A 137 7.27 -15.12 -2.47
CA ARG A 137 8.18 -14.66 -1.42
C ARG A 137 9.46 -14.05 -1.99
N GLN A 138 10.09 -14.72 -2.94
CA GLN A 138 11.28 -14.20 -3.63
C GLN A 138 10.98 -12.87 -4.33
N THR A 139 9.86 -12.79 -5.04
CA THR A 139 9.45 -11.53 -5.68
C THR A 139 9.21 -10.43 -4.65
N ALA A 140 8.56 -10.73 -3.53
CA ALA A 140 8.33 -9.76 -2.46
C ALA A 140 9.63 -9.25 -1.82
N GLU A 141 10.64 -10.10 -1.68
CA GLU A 141 11.99 -9.76 -1.22
C GLU A 141 12.74 -8.85 -2.19
N GLU A 142 12.70 -9.17 -3.49
CA GLU A 142 13.26 -8.32 -4.56
C GLU A 142 12.66 -6.90 -4.49
N VAL A 143 11.33 -6.82 -4.43
CA VAL A 143 10.61 -5.54 -4.36
C VAL A 143 10.94 -4.80 -3.07
N ALA A 144 10.97 -5.48 -1.92
CA ALA A 144 11.27 -4.84 -0.63
C ALA A 144 12.68 -4.24 -0.60
N ASN A 145 13.68 -4.94 -1.16
CA ASN A 145 15.05 -4.46 -1.23
C ASN A 145 15.18 -3.19 -2.08
N ILE A 146 14.51 -3.15 -3.23
CA ILE A 146 14.47 -1.97 -4.10
C ILE A 146 13.84 -0.78 -3.35
N ILE A 147 12.69 -1.02 -2.72
CA ILE A 147 11.99 0.04 -1.97
C ILE A 147 12.86 0.59 -0.84
N LEU A 148 13.48 -0.27 -0.04
CA LEU A 148 14.33 0.15 1.08
C LEU A 148 15.57 0.93 0.60
N SER A 149 16.16 0.56 -0.54
CA SER A 149 17.28 1.32 -1.13
C SER A 149 16.83 2.73 -1.50
N ASN A 150 15.72 2.85 -2.23
CA ASN A 150 15.18 4.14 -2.67
C ASN A 150 14.77 5.03 -1.49
N LEU A 151 14.18 4.45 -0.44
CA LEU A 151 13.81 5.18 0.78
C LEU A 151 15.04 5.75 1.50
N LYS A 152 16.17 5.02 1.52
CA LYS A 152 17.43 5.50 2.11
C LYS A 152 18.08 6.61 1.28
N GLU A 153 18.00 6.51 -0.03
CA GLU A 153 18.58 7.49 -0.97
C GLU A 153 17.71 8.74 -1.15
N GLY A 154 16.51 8.76 -0.56
CA GLY A 154 15.56 9.87 -0.69
C GLY A 154 14.97 9.97 -2.11
N ILE A 155 14.98 8.88 -2.87
CA ILE A 155 14.46 8.83 -4.23
C ILE A 155 12.93 8.91 -4.19
N SER A 156 12.38 9.82 -4.98
CA SER A 156 10.94 9.95 -5.21
C SER A 156 10.41 8.77 -6.03
N PHE A 157 9.37 8.11 -5.53
CA PHE A 157 8.54 7.21 -6.32
C PHE A 157 7.47 8.06 -7.02
N GLU A 158 7.81 8.71 -8.12
CA GLU A 158 6.79 9.36 -8.93
C GLU A 158 5.87 8.30 -9.52
N LYS A 159 4.57 8.63 -9.61
CA LYS A 159 3.63 7.81 -10.37
C LYS A 159 4.16 7.74 -11.79
N SER A 160 4.48 6.55 -12.29
CA SER A 160 4.70 6.42 -13.72
C SER A 160 3.36 6.72 -14.39
N ASP A 161 3.25 7.89 -15.01
CA ASP A 161 2.24 8.17 -16.04
C ASP A 161 2.51 7.34 -17.31
N GLN A 162 3.10 6.15 -17.16
CA GLN A 162 3.31 5.20 -18.24
C GLN A 162 2.00 4.47 -18.48
N ALA A 163 1.05 5.27 -18.97
CA ALA A 163 -0.15 4.84 -19.64
C ALA A 163 0.22 3.79 -20.69
N CYS A 164 -0.30 2.58 -20.53
CA CYS A 164 -0.94 1.79 -21.59
C CYS A 164 -0.27 1.74 -22.98
N SER A 165 1.05 1.88 -23.12
CA SER A 165 1.68 1.95 -24.45
C SER A 165 2.10 0.60 -25.00
N GLU A 166 2.15 -0.45 -24.18
CA GLU A 166 2.66 -1.77 -24.62
C GLU A 166 1.60 -2.88 -24.68
N CYS A 167 0.37 -2.64 -24.21
CA CYS A 167 -0.68 -3.66 -24.25
C CYS A 167 -1.58 -3.61 -25.51
N CYS A 168 -1.43 -2.60 -26.36
CA CYS A 168 -2.27 -2.46 -27.55
C CYS A 168 -1.64 -3.20 -28.75
N ASN A 169 -1.96 -4.48 -28.90
CA ASN A 169 -1.79 -5.15 -30.19
C ASN A 169 -2.86 -4.59 -31.15
N PRO A 170 -2.49 -3.92 -32.27
CA PRO A 170 -3.45 -3.21 -33.15
C PRO A 170 -4.44 -4.14 -33.89
N GLN A 171 -4.48 -5.44 -33.56
CA GLN A 171 -5.31 -6.43 -34.24
C GLN A 171 -6.49 -6.96 -33.42
N VAL A 172 -6.71 -6.51 -32.18
CA VAL A 172 -7.83 -7.01 -31.36
C VAL A 172 -8.55 -5.84 -30.66
N SER A 173 -9.74 -5.51 -31.19
CA SER A 173 -10.87 -4.76 -30.62
C SER A 173 -10.64 -3.71 -29.52
N ASN A 174 -11.15 -2.50 -29.77
CA ASN A 174 -11.09 -1.24 -28.99
C ASN A 174 -11.57 -1.22 -27.52
N ASP A 175 -11.71 -2.35 -26.81
CA ASP A 175 -12.13 -2.35 -25.39
C ASP A 175 -10.93 -2.62 -24.46
N CYS A 176 -9.91 -1.76 -24.53
CA CYS A 176 -8.77 -1.84 -23.59
C CYS A 176 -8.93 -0.93 -22.36
N CYS A 177 -9.92 -0.04 -22.33
CA CYS A 177 -10.18 0.85 -21.20
C CYS A 177 -11.68 1.11 -21.08
N SER A 178 -12.34 0.43 -20.15
CA SER A 178 -13.68 0.78 -19.64
C SER A 178 -13.67 0.62 -18.13
#